data_AF-K2DEK3-F1
#
_entry.id   AF-K2DEK3-F1
#
_cell.length_a   1.000
_cell.length_b   1.000
_cell.length_c   1.000
_cell.angle_alpha   90.00
_cell.angle_beta   90.00
_cell.angle_gamma   90.00
#
_symmetry.space_group_name_H-M   'P 1'
#
loop_
_entity.id
_entity.type
_entity.pdbx_description
1 polymer ?
#
loop_
_entity_poly.entity_id
_entity_poly.type
_entity_poly.pdbx_seq_one_letter_code
_entity_poly.pdbx_strand_id
1 'polypeptide(L)' 'MYKLPENVVEQDSQGNYVRLDDPNKVVCFVGVRNLIFVDTGDVVLVCNKDQSGQVGEVLKEVKKRNMSLT' A
#
# COMPACT_ATOMS: atom_id res chain seq x y z
N MET A 1 12.88 -12.07 -8.75
CA MET A 1 12.63 -11.56 -7.38
C MET A 1 12.12 -10.14 -7.48
N TYR A 2 11.06 -9.80 -6.75
CA TYR A 2 10.60 -8.41 -6.64
C TYR A 2 11.65 -7.62 -5.83
N LYS A 3 12.10 -6.48 -6.37
CA LYS A 3 13.07 -5.59 -5.72
C LYS A 3 12.32 -4.38 -5.17
N LEU A 4 12.61 -4.00 -3.93
CA LEU A 4 12.04 -2.79 -3.35
C LEU A 4 12.54 -1.56 -4.11
N PRO A 5 11.67 -0.56 -4.36
CA PRO A 5 12.07 0.74 -4.87
C PRO A 5 13.10 1.42 -3.95
N GLU A 6 13.96 2.29 -4.50
CA GLU A 6 15.02 2.97 -3.73
C GLU A 6 14.48 3.89 -2.62
N ASN A 7 13.28 4.43 -2.82
CA ASN A 7 12.55 5.28 -1.87
C ASN A 7 11.76 4.49 -0.82
N VAL A 8 12.01 3.18 -0.68
CA VAL A 8 11.41 2.34 0.37
C VAL A 8 12.47 1.88 1.36
N VAL A 9 12.22 2.14 2.64
CA VAL A 9 13.09 1.75 3.75
C VAL A 9 12.37 0.73 4.63
N GLU A 10 13.04 -0.37 4.96
CA GLU A 10 12.51 -1.41 5.85
C GLU A 10 13.41 -1.57 7.08
N GLN A 11 12.80 -1.54 8.26
CA GLN A 11 13.44 -1.82 9.55
C GLN A 11 12.65 -2.94 10.26
N ASP A 12 13.31 -4.07 10.56
CA ASP A 12 12.65 -5.28 11.11
C ASP A 12 11.31 -5.62 10.42
N SER A 13 11.31 -5.51 9.09
CA SER A 13 10.14 -5.69 8.25
C SER A 13 10.47 -6.68 7.14
N GLN A 14 9.50 -7.49 6.75
CA GLN A 14 9.75 -8.55 5.77
C GLN A 14 8.51 -8.90 4.96
N GLY A 15 8.74 -9.18 3.68
CA GLY A 15 7.72 -9.74 2.82
C GLY A 15 6.62 -8.74 2.49
N ASN A 16 6.87 -7.44 2.61
CA ASN A 16 5.94 -6.42 2.16
C ASN A 16 5.99 -6.27 0.63
N TYR A 17 4.91 -5.79 0.04
CA TYR A 17 4.82 -5.42 -1.37
C TYR A 17 4.48 -3.94 -1.46
N VAL A 18 5.19 -3.20 -2.30
CA VAL A 18 5.00 -1.77 -2.48
C VAL A 18 4.76 -1.42 -3.94
N ARG A 19 3.74 -0.63 -4.22
CA ARG A 19 3.58 0.06 -5.49
C ARG A 19 3.42 1.54 -5.20
N LEU A 20 4.28 2.36 -5.79
CA LEU A 20 4.23 3.82 -5.72
C LEU A 20 4.06 4.36 -7.12
N ASP A 21 2.95 5.06 -7.37
CA ASP A 21 2.80 5.82 -8.61
C ASP A 21 3.55 7.19 -8.51
N ASP A 22 3.77 7.73 -7.30
CA ASP A 22 4.67 8.87 -7.06
C ASP A 22 6.11 8.40 -6.71
N PRO A 23 7.09 8.55 -7.61
CA PRO A 23 8.47 8.12 -7.37
C PRO A 23 9.21 8.96 -6.31
N ASN A 24 8.67 10.12 -5.91
CA ASN A 24 9.30 10.98 -4.90
C ASN A 24 8.81 10.68 -3.47
N LYS A 25 7.73 9.90 -3.33
CA LYS A 25 7.19 9.54 -2.02
C LYS A 25 8.10 8.54 -1.31
N VAL A 26 8.54 8.85 -0.10
CA VAL A 26 9.33 7.91 0.72
C VAL A 26 8.39 7.08 1.59
N VAL A 27 8.58 5.76 1.62
CA VAL A 27 7.80 4.83 2.45
C VAL A 27 8.72 4.07 3.39
N CYS A 28 8.37 4.06 4.68
CA CYS A 28 9.14 3.39 5.72
C CYS A 28 8.28 2.33 6.41
N PHE A 29 8.79 1.10 6.50
CA PHE A 29 8.18 0.02 7.27
C PHE A 29 9.00 -0.28 8.52
N VAL A 30 8.32 -0.40 9.66
CA VAL A 30 8.94 -0.73 10.95
C VAL A 30 8.14 -1.83 11.63
N GLY A 31 8.75 -2.99 11.87
CA GLY A 31 8.12 -4.10 12.59
C GLY A 31 6.93 -4.75 11.89
N VAL A 32 6.72 -4.51 10.59
CA VAL A 32 5.55 -5.00 9.84
C VAL A 32 5.93 -6.05 8.81
N ARG A 33 5.03 -7.03 8.62
CA ARG A 33 5.27 -8.16 7.74
C ARG A 33 4.07 -8.45 6.87
N ASN A 34 4.35 -8.92 5.66
CA ASN A 34 3.33 -9.37 4.71
C ASN A 34 2.27 -8.31 4.40
N LEU A 35 2.62 -7.03 4.35
CA LEU A 35 1.72 -5.98 3.92
C LEU A 35 1.73 -5.81 2.39
N ILE A 36 0.63 -5.28 1.88
CA ILE A 36 0.51 -4.66 0.57
C ILE A 36 0.33 -3.17 0.83
N PHE A 37 1.19 -2.36 0.25
CA PHE A 37 1.11 -0.90 0.22
C PHE A 37 1.00 -0.46 -1.24
N VAL A 38 -0.10 0.21 -1.59
CA VAL A 38 -0.33 0.73 -2.94
C VAL A 38 -0.67 2.21 -2.83
N ASP A 39 0.08 3.04 -3.52
CA ASP A 39 -0.16 4.46 -3.70
C ASP A 39 -0.49 4.73 -5.17
N THR A 40 -1.70 5.24 -5.42
CA THR A 40 -2.17 5.67 -6.74
C THR A 40 -2.15 7.19 -6.92
N GLY A 41 -1.48 7.91 -6.01
CA GLY A 41 -1.40 9.37 -5.97
C GLY A 41 -2.59 10.01 -5.27
N ASP A 42 -3.79 9.55 -5.57
CA ASP A 42 -5.04 10.02 -4.98
C ASP A 42 -5.40 9.26 -3.69
N VAL A 43 -5.11 7.96 -3.63
CA VAL A 43 -5.38 7.07 -2.50
C VAL A 43 -4.13 6.28 -2.11
N VAL A 44 -3.99 6.01 -0.81
CA VAL A 44 -3.08 4.98 -0.29
C VAL A 44 -3.91 3.83 0.28
N LEU A 45 -3.65 2.63 -0.21
CA LEU A 45 -4.22 1.38 0.28
C LEU A 45 -3.14 0.59 1.04
N VAL A 46 -3.48 0.17 2.25
CA VAL A 46 -2.66 -0.74 3.05
C VAL A 46 -3.51 -1.91 3.53
N CYS A 47 -3.03 -3.14 3.33
CA CYS A 47 -3.66 -4.33 3.89
C CYS A 47 -2.65 -5.46 4.12
N ASN A 48 -3.00 -6.45 4.93
CA ASN A 48 -2.25 -7.70 4.95
C ASN A 48 -2.45 -8.46 3.63
N LYS A 49 -1.43 -9.15 3.15
CA LYS A 49 -1.45 -9.92 1.89
C LYS A 49 -2.57 -10.95 1.84
N ASP A 50 -2.84 -11.62 2.96
CA ASP A 50 -3.91 -12.61 3.11
C ASP A 50 -5.32 -11.98 3.08
N GLN A 51 -5.43 -10.67 3.27
CA GLN A 51 -6.68 -9.91 3.23
C GLN A 51 -6.89 -9.15 1.91
N SER A 52 -6.00 -9.32 0.93
CA SER A 52 -6.08 -8.64 -0.37
C SER A 52 -7.42 -8.86 -1.11
N GLY A 53 -8.08 -9.99 -0.91
CA GLY A 53 -9.42 -10.25 -1.46
C GLY A 53 -10.53 -9.34 -0.92
N GLN A 54 -10.33 -8.70 0.24
CA GLN A 54 -11.32 -7.82 0.88
C GLN A 54 -11.21 -6.35 0.44
N VAL A 55 -10.18 -6.00 -0.33
CA VAL A 55 -9.94 -4.62 -0.79
C VAL A 55 -11.17 -4.04 -1.50
N GLY A 56 -11.90 -4.86 -2.25
CA GLY A 56 -13.10 -4.44 -2.97
C GLY A 56 -14.18 -3.83 -2.07
N GLU A 57 -14.37 -4.34 -0.84
CA GLU A 57 -15.39 -3.82 0.08
C GLU A 57 -14.98 -2.47 0.67
N VAL A 58 -13.70 -2.28 1.00
CA VAL A 58 -13.19 -0.98 1.47
C VAL A 58 -13.32 0.08 0.37
N LEU A 59 -13.03 -0.28 -0.88
CA LEU A 59 -13.19 0.63 -2.02
C LEU A 59 -14.65 1.03 -2.27
N LYS A 60 -15.62 0.12 -2.05
CA LYS A 60 -17.06 0.49 -2.11
C LYS A 60 -17.39 1.55 -1.07
N GLU A 61 -16.81 1.45 0.11
CA GLU A 61 -17.09 2.37 1.22
C GLU A 61 -16.46 3.75 1.01
N VAL A 62 -15.27 3.79 0.42
CA VAL A 62 -14.67 5.03 -0.07
C VAL A 62 -15.61 5.72 -1.08
N LYS A 63 -16.07 4.99 -2.10
CA LYS A 63 -17.01 5.50 -3.11
C LYS A 63 -18.33 6.00 -2.52
N LYS A 64 -18.93 5.26 -1.58
CA LYS A 64 -20.19 5.67 -0.91
C LYS A 64 -20.06 7.00 -0.17
N ARG A 65 -18.86 7.29 0.35
CA ARG A 65 -18.59 8.54 1.08
C ARG A 65 -18.30 9.71 0.14
N ASN A 66 -18.37 9.52 -1.18
CA ASN A 66 -17.88 10.45 -2.19
C ASN A 66 -16.46 10.95 -1.91
N MET A 67 -15.69 10.12 -1.20
CA MET A 67 -14.24 10.21 -1.18
C MET A 67 -13.83 9.60 -2.50
N SER A 68 -13.04 10.30 -3.30
CA SER A 68 -12.69 9.76 -4.59
C SER A 68 -11.55 8.70 -4.44
N LEU A 69 -10.41 8.83 -5.07
CA LEU A 69 -9.85 10.14 -5.09
C LEU A 69 -9.76 10.74 -6.52
N THR A 70 -9.89 9.89 -7.57
CA THR A 70 -10.41 10.22 -8.92
C THR A 70 -10.70 8.99 -9.79
#